data_AF-A0A1Y4CYL2-F1
#
_entry.id   AF-A0A1Y4CYL2-F1
#
_cell.length_a   1.000
_cell.length_b   1.000
_cell.length_c   1.000
_cell.angle_alpha   90.00
_cell.angle_beta   90.00
_cell.angle_gamma   90.00
#
_symmetry.space_group_name_H-M   'P 1'
#
loop_
_entity.id
_entity.type
_entity.pdbx_description
1 polymer ?
#
loop_
_entity_poly.entity_id
_entity_poly.type
_entity_poly.pdbx_seq_one_letter_code
_entity_poly.pdbx_strand_id
1 'polypeptide(L)'
;MTTSRKTTRAKTVTSREEDTMMLQCIQALFDMQGTGLKALESLNDCADKSKLAKAVAQYQAENGGSILAAMGAVWFKKAAEMLMESELAAHLGYNKYERLPNQSNDTPDEIASDAPSDVSEGNGRRKGARNYRNGSCPRKMHTSGGTIEVDCPRDRKGTFASAVFPKDVTGLQEKLLSLVAQGNDLRSAARIVEELMGVKVSHEYVHMTVENFSERLQAWQKRQLKPFYPFLFIDCLYVPFRDDKLSSKDNKRPVYVVLGIDADGRKELVHLEMRGACESKQDWVNIFDGLRSRGLEELLFVSMDGVTGVADGLKVIYPNARTFRCIVHMIRNSCRHIGYKERKEWCADIKPLYSSPDLTSAEAALRALENKWKASNPAAVKFWVRNFDEFVAPLYSVTSSIRKVIYTTNAVESLNSSLRTVVQKGAYSSEKAILTSMLLRCEKGLASNWRRRAIPNWTKIREELMAIEEYEELCIRYMDSTGC
;
A
#
# COMPACT_ATOMS: atom_id res chain seq x y z
N MET A 1 -49.49 -50.57 42.00
CA MET A 1 -49.05 -49.17 42.15
C MET A 1 -47.93 -48.92 41.17
N THR A 2 -48.25 -48.23 40.08
CA THR A 2 -47.41 -47.94 38.93
C THR A 2 -46.49 -46.75 39.20
N THR A 3 -45.18 -46.95 39.11
CA THR A 3 -44.16 -45.90 39.24
C THR A 3 -43.99 -45.16 37.91
N SER A 4 -44.41 -43.90 37.87
CA SER A 4 -44.28 -43.00 36.72
C SER A 4 -42.85 -42.44 36.62
N ARG A 5 -42.13 -42.77 35.54
CA ARG A 5 -40.87 -42.12 35.13
C ARG A 5 -41.21 -40.83 34.37
N LYS A 6 -40.86 -39.67 34.93
CA LYS A 6 -40.87 -38.38 34.22
C LYS A 6 -39.69 -38.33 33.23
N THR A 7 -39.99 -38.34 31.94
CA THR A 7 -39.05 -37.98 30.87
C THR A 7 -39.02 -36.46 30.70
N THR A 8 -37.91 -35.82 31.04
CA THR A 8 -37.67 -34.40 30.79
C THR A 8 -37.26 -34.21 29.32
N ARG A 9 -38.17 -33.66 28.51
CA ARG A 9 -37.94 -33.34 27.10
C ARG A 9 -37.04 -32.10 27.01
N ALA A 10 -35.81 -32.25 26.53
CA ALA A 10 -34.93 -31.13 26.24
C ALA A 10 -35.55 -30.29 25.11
N LYS A 11 -35.83 -29.01 25.38
CA LYS A 11 -36.29 -28.05 24.37
C LYS A 11 -35.13 -27.73 23.44
N THR A 12 -35.31 -28.03 22.17
CA THR A 12 -34.41 -27.62 21.08
C THR A 12 -34.70 -26.16 20.78
N VAL A 13 -33.75 -25.28 21.08
CA VAL A 13 -33.76 -23.87 20.66
C VAL A 13 -33.63 -23.84 19.14
N THR A 14 -34.59 -23.22 18.46
CA THR A 14 -34.65 -23.16 16.98
C THR A 14 -33.79 -22.01 16.46
N SER A 15 -33.16 -22.17 15.29
CA SER A 15 -32.21 -21.23 14.66
C SER A 15 -32.63 -19.74 14.65
N ARG A 16 -33.94 -19.46 14.64
CA ARG A 16 -34.50 -18.10 14.73
C ARG A 16 -34.14 -17.35 16.02
N GLU A 17 -34.03 -18.04 17.15
CA GLU A 17 -33.69 -17.40 18.44
C GLU A 17 -32.22 -16.98 18.47
N GLU A 18 -31.33 -17.77 17.84
CA GLU A 18 -29.91 -17.44 17.70
C GLU A 18 -29.67 -16.25 16.77
N ASP A 19 -30.40 -16.18 15.64
CA ASP A 19 -30.35 -15.06 14.69
C ASP A 19 -30.84 -13.74 15.31
N THR A 20 -31.91 -13.82 16.13
CA THR A 20 -32.46 -12.65 16.83
C THR A 20 -31.49 -12.16 17.90
N MET A 21 -30.81 -13.07 18.61
CA MET A 21 -29.80 -12.74 19.60
C MET A 21 -28.54 -12.13 18.96
N MET A 22 -28.14 -12.61 17.77
CA MET A 22 -27.02 -12.06 17.01
C MET A 22 -27.28 -10.62 16.56
N LEU A 23 -28.47 -10.32 16.03
CA LEU A 23 -28.87 -8.97 15.63
C LEU A 23 -28.97 -8.02 16.83
N GLN A 24 -29.47 -8.49 17.98
CA GLN A 24 -29.52 -7.71 19.21
C GLN A 24 -28.12 -7.42 19.77
N CYS A 25 -27.19 -8.38 19.70
CA CYS A 25 -25.80 -8.17 20.12
C CYS A 25 -25.06 -7.19 19.21
N ILE A 26 -25.29 -7.25 17.89
CA ILE A 26 -24.69 -6.31 16.92
C ILE A 26 -25.26 -4.90 17.12
N GLN A 27 -26.57 -4.77 17.31
CA GLN A 27 -27.22 -3.49 17.57
C GLN A 27 -26.73 -2.86 18.90
N ALA A 28 -26.58 -3.67 19.96
CA ALA A 28 -26.04 -3.21 21.23
C ALA A 28 -24.56 -2.78 21.15
N LEU A 29 -23.74 -3.43 20.30
CA LEU A 29 -22.36 -3.03 20.03
C LEU A 29 -22.28 -1.68 19.31
N PHE A 30 -23.21 -1.39 18.38
CA PHE A 30 -23.32 -0.09 17.72
C PHE A 30 -23.82 1.01 18.68
N ASP A 31 -24.83 0.71 19.52
CA ASP A 31 -25.41 1.69 20.44
C ASP A 31 -24.48 2.09 21.60
N MET A 32 -23.54 1.22 21.98
CA MET A 32 -22.48 1.52 22.96
C MET A 32 -21.47 2.58 22.48
N GLN A 33 -21.39 2.86 21.16
CA GLN A 33 -20.59 3.98 20.65
C GLN A 33 -21.30 5.34 20.77
N GLY A 34 -22.63 5.36 20.97
CA GLY A 34 -23.43 6.60 20.99
C GLY A 34 -23.91 7.02 22.38
N THR A 35 -24.59 6.13 23.10
CA THR A 35 -25.20 6.44 24.42
C THR A 35 -25.55 5.13 25.14
N GLY A 36 -24.66 4.62 25.99
CA GLY A 36 -24.73 3.28 26.59
C GLY A 36 -26.00 2.89 27.38
N LEU A 37 -26.98 3.78 27.58
CA LEU A 37 -28.23 3.46 28.29
C LEU A 37 -29.28 2.75 27.41
N LYS A 38 -29.36 3.03 26.10
CA LYS A 38 -30.41 2.44 25.23
C LYS A 38 -30.19 0.95 24.93
N ALA A 39 -28.95 0.48 25.02
CA ALA A 39 -28.60 -0.93 24.82
C ALA A 39 -29.10 -1.88 25.93
N LEU A 40 -29.44 -1.34 27.11
CA LEU A 40 -29.96 -2.13 28.23
C LEU A 40 -31.45 -2.46 28.10
N GLU A 41 -32.22 -1.64 27.38
CA GLU A 41 -33.67 -1.80 27.23
C GLU A 41 -34.05 -2.81 26.13
N SER A 42 -33.19 -3.05 25.14
CA SER A 42 -33.44 -4.02 24.07
C SER A 42 -33.21 -5.49 24.48
N LEU A 43 -32.58 -5.74 25.63
CA LEU A 43 -32.32 -7.06 26.23
C LEU A 43 -33.47 -7.58 27.11
N ASN A 44 -34.71 -7.26 26.74
CA ASN A 44 -35.81 -7.37 27.70
C ASN A 44 -36.29 -8.79 28.01
N ASP A 45 -35.66 -9.83 27.46
CA ASP A 45 -36.03 -11.21 27.77
C ASP A 45 -34.82 -12.16 27.71
N CYS A 46 -34.24 -12.52 28.87
CA CYS A 46 -33.54 -13.80 29.07
C CYS A 46 -33.06 -13.96 30.54
N ALA A 47 -33.09 -15.21 31.02
CA ALA A 47 -32.51 -15.72 32.28
C ALA A 47 -31.00 -15.46 32.48
N ASP A 48 -30.36 -14.71 31.57
CA ASP A 48 -28.93 -14.49 31.46
C ASP A 48 -28.44 -13.20 32.15
N LYS A 49 -29.34 -12.32 32.63
CA LYS A 49 -28.99 -11.07 33.33
C LYS A 49 -28.15 -11.31 34.60
N SER A 50 -28.50 -12.33 35.40
CA SER A 50 -27.74 -12.68 36.62
C SER A 50 -26.33 -13.20 36.31
N LYS A 51 -26.18 -14.00 35.25
CA LYS A 51 -24.88 -14.52 34.82
C LYS A 51 -24.02 -13.41 34.24
N LEU A 52 -24.61 -12.50 33.48
CA LEU A 52 -23.91 -11.38 32.87
C LEU A 52 -23.47 -10.36 33.93
N ALA A 53 -24.32 -10.06 34.92
CA ALA A 53 -23.96 -9.22 36.07
C ALA A 53 -22.83 -9.85 36.91
N LYS A 54 -22.87 -11.17 37.16
CA LYS A 54 -21.79 -11.89 37.83
C LYS A 54 -20.48 -11.86 37.03
N ALA A 55 -20.55 -12.05 35.71
CA ALA A 55 -19.38 -12.01 34.83
C ALA A 55 -18.75 -10.60 34.78
N VAL A 56 -19.56 -9.55 34.74
CA VAL A 56 -19.09 -8.15 34.78
C VAL A 56 -18.45 -7.83 36.13
N ALA A 57 -19.09 -8.22 37.23
CA ALA A 57 -18.55 -8.01 38.58
C ALA A 57 -17.25 -8.78 38.79
N GLN A 58 -17.16 -10.02 38.30
CA GLN A 58 -15.95 -10.84 38.36
C GLN A 58 -14.82 -10.22 37.51
N TYR A 59 -15.11 -9.82 36.27
CA TYR A 59 -14.12 -9.19 35.40
C TYR A 59 -13.58 -7.88 35.99
N GLN A 60 -14.47 -7.07 36.59
CA GLN A 60 -14.08 -5.83 37.26
C GLN A 60 -13.22 -6.09 38.51
N ALA A 61 -13.51 -7.15 39.25
CA ALA A 61 -12.70 -7.55 40.41
C ALA A 61 -11.31 -8.07 40.01
N GLU A 62 -11.19 -8.75 38.86
CA GLU A 62 -9.94 -9.33 38.38
C GLU A 62 -9.04 -8.33 37.64
N ASN A 63 -9.61 -7.37 36.90
CA ASN A 63 -8.85 -6.49 36.00
C ASN A 63 -8.89 -5.00 36.38
N GLY A 64 -9.74 -4.60 37.34
CA GLY A 64 -9.99 -3.19 37.66
C GLY A 64 -10.69 -2.42 36.53
N GLY A 65 -10.92 -1.12 36.73
CA GLY A 65 -11.52 -0.23 35.72
C GLY A 65 -13.00 0.09 35.93
N SER A 66 -13.59 0.83 34.98
CA SER A 66 -15.00 1.24 35.05
C SER A 66 -15.95 0.09 34.73
N ILE A 67 -17.16 0.12 35.30
CA ILE A 67 -18.23 -0.85 34.99
C ILE A 67 -18.51 -0.91 33.49
N LEU A 68 -18.43 0.24 32.79
CA LEU A 68 -18.64 0.31 31.35
C LEU A 68 -17.59 -0.48 30.56
N ALA A 69 -16.31 -0.41 30.96
CA ALA A 69 -15.25 -1.17 30.33
C ALA A 69 -15.42 -2.68 30.58
N ALA A 70 -15.80 -3.07 31.81
CA ALA A 70 -16.08 -4.46 32.16
C ALA A 70 -17.29 -5.02 31.39
N MET A 71 -18.36 -4.24 31.25
CA MET A 71 -19.51 -4.59 30.42
C MET A 71 -19.09 -4.76 28.96
N GLY A 72 -18.39 -3.78 28.38
CA GLY A 72 -17.90 -3.86 27.00
C GLY A 72 -17.05 -5.12 26.74
N ALA A 73 -16.15 -5.48 27.65
CA ALA A 73 -15.30 -6.66 27.51
C ALA A 73 -16.08 -7.99 27.55
N VAL A 74 -17.01 -8.15 28.50
CA VAL A 74 -17.84 -9.36 28.62
C VAL A 74 -18.74 -9.53 27.40
N TRP A 75 -19.31 -8.43 26.91
CA TRP A 75 -20.13 -8.44 25.71
C TRP A 75 -19.33 -8.75 24.46
N PHE A 76 -18.16 -8.13 24.30
CA PHE A 76 -17.26 -8.41 23.19
C PHE A 76 -16.86 -9.89 23.17
N LYS A 77 -16.51 -10.47 24.32
CA LYS A 77 -16.20 -11.91 24.44
C LYS A 77 -17.35 -12.78 23.90
N LYS A 78 -18.56 -12.59 24.43
CA LYS A 78 -19.74 -13.37 24.01
C LYS A 78 -20.03 -13.20 22.51
N ALA A 79 -20.01 -11.97 22.01
CA ALA A 79 -20.27 -11.68 20.61
C ALA A 79 -19.22 -12.34 19.70
N ALA A 80 -17.94 -12.29 20.09
CA ALA A 80 -16.86 -12.91 19.34
C ALA A 80 -17.00 -14.44 19.27
N GLU A 81 -17.30 -15.10 20.39
CA GLU A 81 -17.52 -16.55 20.43
C GLU A 81 -18.71 -16.98 19.56
N MET A 82 -19.82 -16.23 19.64
CA MET A 82 -21.02 -16.50 18.84
C MET A 82 -20.76 -16.37 17.34
N LEU A 83 -20.10 -15.29 16.93
CA LEU A 83 -19.78 -15.05 15.52
C LEU A 83 -18.83 -16.13 14.97
N MET A 84 -17.79 -16.49 15.73
CA MET A 84 -16.88 -17.56 15.31
C MET A 84 -17.56 -18.94 15.26
N GLU A 85 -18.50 -19.24 16.17
CA GLU A 85 -19.28 -20.48 16.13
C GLU A 85 -20.23 -20.53 14.91
N SER A 86 -20.79 -19.38 14.52
CA SER A 86 -21.59 -19.22 13.31
C SER A 86 -20.75 -19.40 12.03
N GLU A 87 -19.58 -18.76 11.95
CA GLU A 87 -18.65 -18.96 10.82
C GLU A 87 -18.20 -20.42 10.71
N LEU A 88 -17.92 -21.09 11.83
CA LEU A 88 -17.58 -22.51 11.82
C LEU A 88 -18.75 -23.37 11.34
N ALA A 89 -19.98 -23.02 11.70
CA ALA A 89 -21.18 -23.70 11.20
C ALA A 89 -21.31 -23.55 9.69
N ALA A 90 -21.10 -22.35 9.16
CA ALA A 90 -21.09 -22.09 7.73
C ALA A 90 -19.97 -22.83 7.00
N HIS A 91 -18.75 -22.83 7.56
CA HIS A 91 -17.59 -23.54 6.99
C HIS A 91 -17.78 -25.06 6.92
N LEU A 92 -18.42 -25.64 7.95
CA LEU A 92 -18.68 -27.09 8.01
C LEU A 92 -19.99 -27.48 7.33
N GLY A 93 -20.90 -26.53 7.09
CA GLY A 93 -22.23 -26.76 6.53
C GLY A 93 -23.25 -27.35 7.51
N TYR A 94 -23.00 -27.28 8.83
CA TYR A 94 -23.93 -27.79 9.85
C TYR A 94 -23.70 -27.19 11.26
N ASN A 95 -24.77 -27.18 12.05
CA ASN A 95 -24.83 -26.58 13.38
C ASN A 95 -24.29 -27.51 14.49
N LYS A 96 -24.00 -26.93 15.65
CA LYS A 96 -23.52 -27.66 16.82
C LYS A 96 -24.61 -28.64 17.29
N TYR A 97 -24.26 -29.92 17.40
CA TYR A 97 -25.16 -31.03 17.76
C TYR A 97 -26.26 -31.35 16.73
N GLU A 98 -26.20 -30.78 15.53
CA GLU A 98 -27.08 -31.17 14.44
C GLU A 98 -26.76 -32.60 13.99
N ARG A 99 -27.79 -33.46 13.97
CA ARG A 99 -27.63 -34.81 13.43
C ARG A 99 -27.57 -34.72 11.92
N LEU A 100 -26.35 -34.84 11.39
CA LEU A 100 -26.15 -35.00 9.97
C LEU A 100 -26.83 -36.29 9.50
N PRO A 101 -27.58 -36.27 8.38
CA PRO A 101 -28.10 -37.49 7.79
C PRO A 101 -26.93 -38.43 7.49
N ASN A 102 -27.12 -39.71 7.80
CA ASN A 102 -26.27 -40.75 7.22
C ASN A 102 -26.36 -40.57 5.71
N GLN A 103 -25.23 -40.48 5.02
CA GLN A 103 -25.24 -40.71 3.58
C GLN A 103 -25.63 -42.19 3.42
N SER A 104 -26.93 -42.45 3.23
CA SER A 104 -27.40 -43.72 2.70
C SER A 104 -26.81 -43.86 1.30
N ASN A 105 -26.25 -45.03 1.01
CA ASN A 105 -25.71 -45.41 -0.28
C ASN A 105 -26.81 -45.61 -1.34
N ASP A 106 -27.90 -44.85 -1.31
CA ASP A 106 -29.05 -45.07 -2.19
C ASP A 106 -29.12 -43.96 -3.25
N THR A 107 -28.21 -44.04 -4.21
CA THR A 107 -28.49 -43.60 -5.58
C THR A 107 -28.42 -44.85 -6.46
N PRO A 108 -29.47 -45.19 -7.23
CA PRO A 108 -29.40 -46.30 -8.18
C PRO A 108 -28.43 -45.92 -9.31
N ASP A 109 -27.34 -46.68 -9.44
CA ASP A 109 -26.48 -46.66 -10.62
C ASP A 109 -27.22 -47.32 -11.80
N GLU A 110 -27.43 -46.58 -12.88
CA GLU A 110 -27.66 -47.15 -14.22
C GLU A 110 -26.41 -46.95 -15.09
N ILE A 111 -25.76 -48.07 -15.44
CA ILE A 111 -25.28 -48.49 -16.78
C ILE A 111 -24.15 -47.61 -17.40
N ALA A 112 -22.96 -48.06 -17.85
CA ALA A 112 -22.39 -49.37 -18.14
C ALA A 112 -20.86 -49.28 -18.42
N SER A 113 -20.21 -50.48 -18.46
CA SER A 113 -19.12 -50.95 -19.36
C SER A 113 -17.76 -50.20 -19.38
N ASP A 114 -16.57 -50.81 -19.37
CA ASP A 114 -16.13 -52.20 -19.61
C ASP A 114 -14.63 -52.34 -19.20
N ALA A 115 -14.20 -53.61 -18.97
CA ALA A 115 -12.83 -54.16 -19.04
C ALA A 115 -11.95 -54.20 -17.74
N PRO A 116 -10.96 -55.14 -17.63
CA PRO A 116 -11.11 -56.31 -16.77
C PRO A 116 -10.06 -56.45 -15.64
N SER A 117 -10.50 -57.16 -14.60
CA SER A 117 -9.77 -57.96 -13.60
C SER A 117 -8.25 -57.78 -13.46
N ASP A 118 -7.85 -57.20 -12.33
CA ASP A 118 -6.77 -57.83 -11.54
C ASP A 118 -7.10 -57.77 -10.05
N VAL A 119 -6.98 -58.93 -9.40
CA VAL A 119 -7.47 -59.18 -8.05
C VAL A 119 -6.31 -58.98 -7.07
N SER A 120 -6.40 -57.95 -6.24
CA SER A 120 -5.79 -57.98 -4.91
C SER A 120 -6.68 -57.23 -3.92
N GLU A 121 -7.33 -57.99 -3.05
CA GLU A 121 -8.18 -57.52 -1.97
C GLU A 121 -7.42 -56.58 -1.03
N GLY A 122 -7.99 -55.39 -0.81
CA GLY A 122 -7.40 -54.36 0.03
C GLY A 122 -8.34 -53.18 0.28
N ASN A 123 -9.54 -53.45 0.81
CA ASN A 123 -10.42 -52.51 1.52
C ASN A 123 -10.47 -51.06 0.99
N GLY A 124 -11.24 -50.86 -0.09
CA GLY A 124 -11.49 -49.56 -0.72
C GLY A 124 -12.27 -48.58 0.16
N ARG A 125 -11.59 -47.93 1.12
CA ARG A 125 -12.06 -46.71 1.76
C ARG A 125 -11.88 -45.54 0.78
N ARG A 126 -12.91 -45.20 -0.01
CA ARG A 126 -13.02 -43.85 -0.61
C ARG A 126 -13.28 -42.83 0.50
N LYS A 127 -12.22 -42.45 1.23
CA LYS A 127 -12.23 -41.42 2.27
C LYS A 127 -12.06 -40.03 1.62
N GLY A 128 -13.15 -39.46 1.14
CA GLY A 128 -13.32 -38.02 1.28
C GLY A 128 -13.57 -37.75 2.77
N ALA A 129 -12.52 -37.74 3.60
CA ALA A 129 -12.68 -37.69 5.05
C ALA A 129 -13.51 -36.45 5.43
N ARG A 130 -14.74 -36.65 5.92
CA ARG A 130 -15.61 -35.55 6.37
C ARG A 130 -14.91 -34.79 7.51
N ASN A 131 -15.05 -33.47 7.54
CA ASN A 131 -14.49 -32.65 8.61
C ASN A 131 -15.47 -32.57 9.78
N TYR A 132 -14.97 -32.43 10.99
CA TYR A 132 -15.78 -32.44 12.22
C TYR A 132 -15.35 -31.33 13.16
N ARG A 133 -16.24 -30.87 14.04
CA ARG A 133 -15.89 -29.96 15.15
C ARG A 133 -14.97 -30.68 16.15
N ASN A 134 -14.03 -29.97 16.77
CA ASN A 134 -13.06 -30.51 17.72
C ASN A 134 -12.93 -29.65 19.00
N GLY A 135 -14.06 -29.14 19.51
CA GLY A 135 -14.08 -28.26 20.70
C GLY A 135 -13.57 -26.85 20.40
N SER A 136 -13.08 -26.17 21.44
CA SER A 136 -12.52 -24.81 21.38
C SER A 136 -11.10 -24.77 21.96
N CYS A 137 -10.36 -23.71 21.64
CA CYS A 137 -9.09 -23.37 22.28
C CYS A 137 -9.12 -21.92 22.78
N PRO A 138 -8.60 -21.65 24.00
CA PRO A 138 -8.53 -20.30 24.51
C PRO A 138 -7.56 -19.47 23.68
N ARG A 139 -8.00 -18.27 23.30
CA ARG A 139 -7.20 -17.29 22.57
C ARG A 139 -7.29 -15.94 23.24
N LYS A 140 -6.13 -15.34 23.51
CA LYS A 140 -6.06 -13.95 23.97
C LYS A 140 -6.27 -13.02 22.78
N MET A 141 -7.30 -12.20 22.88
CA MET A 141 -7.66 -11.15 21.93
C MET A 141 -7.41 -9.81 22.58
N HIS A 142 -6.57 -9.01 21.95
CA HIS A 142 -6.33 -7.65 22.39
C HIS A 142 -7.47 -6.77 21.86
N THR A 143 -7.94 -5.82 22.66
CA THR A 143 -8.95 -4.82 22.29
C THR A 143 -8.55 -3.46 22.84
N SER A 144 -9.22 -2.39 22.43
CA SER A 144 -9.00 -1.05 23.01
C SER A 144 -9.30 -0.97 24.51
N GLY A 145 -10.09 -1.90 25.05
CA GLY A 145 -10.42 -1.99 26.48
C GLY A 145 -9.52 -2.94 27.27
N GLY A 146 -8.47 -3.50 26.66
CA GLY A 146 -7.56 -4.47 27.29
C GLY A 146 -7.55 -5.84 26.62
N THR A 147 -6.88 -6.80 27.25
CA THR A 147 -6.75 -8.17 26.74
C THR A 147 -7.88 -9.04 27.28
N ILE A 148 -8.61 -9.68 26.38
CA ILE A 148 -9.76 -10.55 26.69
C ILE A 148 -9.44 -11.96 26.21
N GLU A 149 -9.71 -12.97 27.02
CA GLU A 149 -9.56 -14.37 26.64
C GLU A 149 -10.88 -14.93 26.12
N VAL A 150 -10.86 -15.40 24.87
CA VAL A 150 -12.03 -15.82 24.09
C VAL A 150 -11.82 -17.26 23.64
N ASP A 151 -12.86 -18.08 23.72
CA ASP A 151 -12.80 -19.47 23.28
C ASP A 151 -13.05 -19.60 21.78
N CYS A 152 -12.00 -19.85 21.00
CA CYS A 152 -12.10 -20.00 19.56
C CYS A 152 -12.50 -21.44 19.18
N PRO A 153 -13.59 -21.66 18.45
CA PRO A 153 -14.00 -22.98 18.03
C PRO A 153 -13.09 -23.50 16.90
N ARG A 154 -12.88 -24.82 16.83
CA ARG A 154 -11.96 -25.44 15.86
C ARG A 154 -12.56 -26.66 15.18
N ASP A 155 -12.14 -26.88 13.94
CA ASP A 155 -12.39 -28.11 13.21
C ASP A 155 -11.27 -29.15 13.45
N ARG A 156 -11.56 -30.41 13.15
CA ARG A 156 -10.67 -31.54 13.39
C ARG A 156 -9.51 -31.58 12.40
N LYS A 157 -9.71 -31.02 11.20
CA LYS A 157 -8.67 -30.91 10.18
C LYS A 157 -7.82 -29.64 10.30
N GLY A 158 -8.19 -28.68 11.15
CA GLY A 158 -7.46 -27.41 11.33
C GLY A 158 -7.51 -26.49 10.11
N THR A 159 -8.56 -26.59 9.30
CA THR A 159 -8.76 -25.79 8.08
C THR A 159 -9.56 -24.52 8.32
N PHE A 160 -10.23 -24.41 9.47
CA PHE A 160 -11.06 -23.24 9.79
C PHE A 160 -10.21 -22.06 10.27
N ALA A 161 -10.42 -20.91 9.66
CA ALA A 161 -9.90 -19.62 10.12
C ALA A 161 -11.04 -18.59 10.08
N SER A 162 -11.27 -17.90 11.20
CA SER A 162 -12.30 -16.87 11.28
C SER A 162 -11.97 -15.69 10.36
N ALA A 163 -12.96 -15.25 9.57
CA ALA A 163 -12.81 -14.09 8.70
C ALA A 163 -13.03 -12.80 9.48
N VAL A 164 -13.98 -12.79 10.42
CA VAL A 164 -14.30 -11.63 11.27
C VAL A 164 -13.23 -11.40 12.34
N PHE A 165 -12.62 -12.45 12.88
CA PHE A 165 -11.60 -12.36 13.93
C PHE A 165 -10.25 -12.97 13.50
N PRO A 166 -9.55 -12.33 12.54
CA PRO A 166 -8.24 -12.78 12.08
C PRO A 166 -7.21 -12.71 13.21
N LYS A 167 -6.00 -13.24 12.98
CA LYS A 167 -4.95 -13.30 14.02
C LYS A 167 -4.61 -11.93 14.66
N ASP A 168 -4.71 -10.83 13.91
CA ASP A 168 -4.67 -9.44 14.41
C ASP A 168 -6.06 -8.77 14.31
N VAL A 169 -6.72 -8.59 15.46
CA VAL A 169 -8.09 -8.03 15.54
C VAL A 169 -8.06 -6.52 15.85
N THR A 170 -6.91 -5.98 16.26
CA THR A 170 -6.80 -4.63 16.83
C THR A 170 -6.49 -3.53 15.82
N GLY A 171 -6.17 -3.93 14.58
CA GLY A 171 -5.55 -3.03 13.61
C GLY A 171 -4.16 -2.58 14.07
N LEU A 172 -3.48 -3.37 14.91
CA LEU A 172 -2.16 -3.05 15.45
C LEU A 172 -1.14 -2.93 14.33
N GLN A 173 -1.20 -3.87 13.38
CA GLN A 173 -0.36 -3.85 12.17
C GLN A 173 -0.56 -2.56 11.40
N GLU A 174 -1.81 -2.15 11.17
CA GLU A 174 -2.09 -0.95 10.40
C GLU A 174 -1.58 0.32 11.09
N LYS A 175 -1.74 0.43 12.41
CA LYS A 175 -1.24 1.57 13.19
C LYS A 175 0.28 1.60 13.22
N LEU A 176 0.91 0.44 13.46
CA LEU A 176 2.36 0.29 13.43
C LEU A 176 2.92 0.71 12.06
N LEU A 177 2.36 0.18 10.98
CA LEU A 177 2.74 0.52 9.61
C LEU A 177 2.50 2.01 9.30
N SER A 178 1.44 2.62 9.82
CA SER A 178 1.18 4.06 9.62
C SER A 178 2.23 4.93 10.32
N LEU A 179 2.69 4.54 11.51
CA LEU A 179 3.76 5.25 12.22
C LEU A 179 5.11 5.08 11.53
N VAL A 180 5.42 3.88 11.03
CA VAL A 180 6.62 3.64 10.21
C VAL A 180 6.54 4.45 8.90
N ALA A 181 5.36 4.55 8.26
CA ALA A 181 5.14 5.41 7.10
C ALA A 181 5.34 6.90 7.40
N GLN A 182 5.23 7.33 8.65
CA GLN A 182 5.55 8.70 9.07
C GLN A 182 7.05 8.91 9.34
N GLY A 183 7.83 7.83 9.28
CA GLY A 183 9.27 7.83 9.54
C GLY A 183 9.61 7.61 11.01
N ASN A 184 8.74 6.99 11.80
CA ASN A 184 9.16 6.49 13.11
C ASN A 184 10.01 5.23 12.91
N ASP A 185 11.07 5.07 13.71
CA ASP A 185 11.78 3.79 13.73
C ASP A 185 10.88 2.71 14.35
N LEU A 186 11.21 1.44 14.09
CA LEU A 186 10.38 0.32 14.54
C LEU A 186 10.20 0.29 16.05
N ARG A 187 11.22 0.70 16.81
CA ARG A 187 11.18 0.74 18.28
C ARG A 187 10.27 1.86 18.80
N SER A 188 10.37 3.07 18.26
CA SER A 188 9.47 4.16 18.68
C SER A 188 8.04 3.88 18.22
N ALA A 189 7.85 3.31 17.04
CA ALA A 189 6.52 2.93 16.54
C ALA A 189 5.88 1.89 17.47
N ALA A 190 6.62 0.86 17.89
CA ALA A 190 6.15 -0.11 18.87
C ALA A 190 5.77 0.56 20.19
N ARG A 191 6.66 1.39 20.76
CA ARG A 191 6.39 2.11 22.02
C ARG A 191 5.14 2.99 21.95
N ILE A 192 4.97 3.76 20.87
CA ILE A 192 3.79 4.61 20.66
C ILE A 192 2.52 3.75 20.60
N VAL A 193 2.59 2.60 19.93
CA VAL A 193 1.46 1.68 19.85
C VAL A 193 1.15 1.06 21.21
N GLU A 194 2.17 0.68 22.00
CA GLU A 194 1.99 0.19 23.37
C GLU A 194 1.33 1.24 24.26
N GLU A 195 1.76 2.50 24.18
CA GLU A 195 1.20 3.63 24.94
C GLU A 195 -0.26 3.93 24.53
N LEU A 196 -0.57 3.92 23.23
CA LEU A 196 -1.92 4.24 22.73
C LEU A 196 -2.92 3.10 22.92
N MET A 197 -2.47 1.85 22.82
CA MET A 197 -3.36 0.68 22.81
C MET A 197 -3.33 -0.12 24.13
N GLY A 198 -2.36 0.14 25.01
CA GLY A 198 -2.18 -0.62 26.26
C GLY A 198 -1.78 -2.08 26.04
N VAL A 199 -1.29 -2.43 24.84
CA VAL A 199 -0.93 -3.79 24.43
C VAL A 199 0.56 -3.84 24.17
N LYS A 200 1.28 -4.71 24.90
CA LYS A 200 2.71 -4.94 24.69
C LYS A 200 2.96 -5.57 23.32
N VAL A 201 3.80 -4.94 22.50
CA VAL A 201 4.12 -5.39 21.15
C VAL A 201 5.49 -6.09 21.20
N SER A 202 5.51 -7.39 20.91
CA SER A 202 6.78 -8.13 20.89
C SER A 202 7.64 -7.73 19.68
N HIS A 203 8.96 -7.82 19.83
CA HIS A 203 9.90 -7.59 18.72
C HIS A 203 9.62 -8.53 17.54
N GLU A 204 9.25 -9.78 17.84
CA GLU A 204 8.87 -10.78 16.83
C GLU A 204 7.65 -10.34 16.01
N TYR A 205 6.64 -9.76 16.67
CA TYR A 205 5.45 -9.23 16.00
C TYR A 205 5.79 -8.09 15.04
N VAL A 206 6.66 -7.18 15.46
CA VAL A 206 7.14 -6.07 14.63
C VAL A 206 7.88 -6.61 13.41
N HIS A 207 8.78 -7.57 13.61
CA HIS A 207 9.54 -8.20 12.53
C HIS A 207 8.62 -8.89 11.52
N MET A 208 7.69 -9.73 11.98
CA MET A 208 6.70 -10.39 11.13
C MET A 208 5.85 -9.38 10.35
N THR A 209 5.44 -8.27 10.99
CA THR A 209 4.66 -7.22 10.33
C THR A 209 5.44 -6.55 9.19
N VAL A 210 6.74 -6.32 9.38
CA VAL A 210 7.63 -5.76 8.35
C VAL A 210 7.87 -6.77 7.23
N GLU A 211 8.09 -8.05 7.54
CA GLU A 211 8.27 -9.10 6.53
C GLU A 211 7.02 -9.32 5.67
N ASN A 212 5.82 -9.26 6.24
CA ASN A 212 4.58 -9.29 5.48
C ASN A 212 4.48 -8.12 4.48
N PHE A 213 4.99 -6.94 4.84
CA PHE A 213 5.01 -5.80 3.91
C PHE A 213 6.04 -5.98 2.79
N SER A 214 7.14 -6.64 3.11
CA SER A 214 8.20 -7.04 2.20
C SER A 214 7.68 -7.92 1.03
N GLU A 215 6.67 -8.76 1.26
CA GLU A 215 5.95 -9.48 0.18
C GLU A 215 5.09 -8.54 -0.67
N ARG A 216 4.42 -7.57 -0.04
CA ARG A 216 3.66 -6.53 -0.75
C ARG A 216 4.56 -5.69 -1.67
N LEU A 217 5.80 -5.42 -1.28
CA LEU A 217 6.79 -4.76 -2.14
C LEU A 217 7.02 -5.56 -3.43
N GLN A 218 7.23 -6.87 -3.32
CA GLN A 218 7.45 -7.73 -4.49
C GLN A 218 6.21 -7.77 -5.39
N ALA A 219 5.03 -7.88 -4.81
CA ALA A 219 3.77 -7.81 -5.55
C ALA A 219 3.60 -6.45 -6.25
N TRP A 220 3.93 -5.36 -5.57
CA TRP A 220 3.87 -4.00 -6.11
C TRP A 220 4.88 -3.76 -7.24
N GLN A 221 6.09 -4.32 -7.13
CA GLN A 221 7.11 -4.25 -8.18
C GLN A 221 6.72 -5.04 -9.44
N LYS A 222 5.91 -6.11 -9.28
CA LYS A 222 5.40 -6.94 -10.39
C LYS A 222 4.02 -6.52 -10.89
N ARG A 223 3.41 -5.48 -10.30
CA ARG A 223 2.04 -5.08 -10.66
C ARG A 223 1.95 -4.61 -12.10
N GLN A 224 0.80 -4.85 -12.72
CA GLN A 224 0.45 -4.29 -14.01
C GLN A 224 0.37 -2.75 -13.91
N LEU A 225 0.97 -2.07 -14.87
CA LEU A 225 0.98 -0.62 -15.03
C LEU A 225 -0.11 -0.22 -16.03
N LYS A 226 -0.45 1.08 -16.06
CA LYS A 226 -1.29 1.61 -17.12
C LYS A 226 -0.52 1.57 -18.46
N PRO A 227 -1.22 1.40 -19.59
CA PRO A 227 -0.57 1.31 -20.90
C PRO A 227 0.12 2.60 -21.33
N PHE A 228 -0.29 3.74 -20.78
CA PHE A 228 0.18 5.03 -21.26
C PHE A 228 0.44 6.04 -20.14
N TYR A 229 1.65 6.61 -20.16
CA TYR A 229 2.05 7.73 -19.31
C TYR A 229 2.66 8.84 -20.18
N PRO A 230 1.94 9.95 -20.43
CA PRO A 230 2.48 11.07 -21.21
C PRO A 230 3.72 11.72 -20.59
N PHE A 231 3.87 11.72 -19.26
CA PHE A 231 5.07 12.24 -18.60
C PHE A 231 5.65 11.21 -17.64
N LEU A 232 6.96 11.02 -17.71
CA LEU A 232 7.75 10.23 -16.78
C LEU A 232 8.89 11.08 -16.22
N PHE A 233 9.13 11.00 -14.92
CA PHE A 233 10.22 11.68 -14.24
C PHE A 233 11.09 10.67 -13.54
N ILE A 234 12.40 10.77 -13.75
CA ILE A 234 13.40 9.88 -13.15
C ILE A 234 14.33 10.74 -12.29
N ASP A 235 14.38 10.43 -11.00
CA ASP A 235 15.28 11.11 -10.06
C ASP A 235 16.01 10.07 -9.18
N CYS A 236 17.15 10.46 -8.62
CA CYS A 236 18.00 9.61 -7.82
C CYS A 236 18.14 10.14 -6.39
N LEU A 237 17.77 9.30 -5.43
CA LEU A 237 17.97 9.55 -4.01
C LEU A 237 19.14 8.75 -3.47
N TYR A 238 20.18 9.44 -2.99
CA TYR A 238 21.27 8.81 -2.26
C TYR A 238 20.85 8.52 -0.81
N VAL A 239 20.77 7.24 -0.46
CA VAL A 239 20.30 6.75 0.85
C VAL A 239 21.47 6.16 1.65
N PRO A 240 21.57 6.45 2.96
CA PRO A 240 22.51 5.77 3.84
C PRO A 240 22.29 4.25 3.86
N PHE A 241 23.31 3.50 3.46
CA PHE A 241 23.30 2.05 3.42
C PHE A 241 24.55 1.52 4.12
N ARG A 242 24.37 0.59 5.05
CA ARG A 242 25.46 -0.09 5.75
C ARG A 242 25.79 -1.36 4.99
N ASP A 243 26.93 -1.36 4.33
CA ASP A 243 27.50 -2.55 3.73
C ASP A 243 28.62 -3.08 4.62
N ASP A 244 28.50 -4.31 5.12
CA ASP A 244 29.52 -4.91 6.00
C ASP A 244 30.85 -5.15 5.28
N LYS A 245 30.90 -5.03 3.93
CA LYS A 245 32.10 -5.26 3.11
C LYS A 245 32.83 -3.99 2.67
N LEU A 246 32.22 -2.81 2.74
CA LEU A 246 32.86 -1.55 2.34
C LEU A 246 33.23 -0.69 3.55
N SER A 247 34.43 -0.11 3.51
CA SER A 247 34.88 0.83 4.54
C SER A 247 33.90 2.01 4.65
N SER A 248 33.70 2.49 5.88
CA SER A 248 32.65 3.42 6.35
C SER A 248 32.51 4.78 5.63
N LYS A 249 33.35 5.09 4.62
CA LYS A 249 33.31 6.36 3.88
C LYS A 249 32.32 6.39 2.71
N ASP A 250 31.95 5.24 2.13
CA ASP A 250 31.04 5.16 0.96
C ASP A 250 29.66 4.54 1.30
N ASN A 251 29.10 4.91 2.46
CA ASN A 251 27.84 4.36 2.98
C ASN A 251 26.57 4.95 2.31
N LYS A 252 26.61 5.39 1.05
CA LYS A 252 25.42 5.88 0.35
C LYS A 252 25.22 5.12 -0.94
N ARG A 253 23.97 4.68 -1.17
CA ARG A 253 23.60 4.01 -2.41
C ARG A 253 22.49 4.77 -3.14
N PRO A 254 22.51 4.80 -4.49
CA PRO A 254 21.48 5.43 -5.28
C PRO A 254 20.20 4.58 -5.26
N VAL A 255 19.07 5.24 -5.04
CA VAL A 255 17.73 4.70 -5.25
C VAL A 255 17.07 5.52 -6.35
N TYR A 256 16.75 4.86 -7.46
CA TYR A 256 16.03 5.47 -8.56
C TYR A 256 14.54 5.48 -8.26
N VAL A 257 13.97 6.67 -8.41
CA VAL A 257 12.56 6.95 -8.18
C VAL A 257 11.96 7.37 -9.51
N VAL A 258 11.03 6.56 -10.01
CA VAL A 258 10.33 6.83 -11.28
C VAL A 258 8.90 7.22 -10.99
N LEU A 259 8.55 8.44 -11.36
CA LEU A 259 7.23 9.03 -11.21
C LEU A 259 6.57 9.23 -12.57
N GLY A 260 5.39 8.65 -12.78
CA GLY A 260 4.57 8.84 -13.98
C GLY A 260 3.40 9.78 -13.74
N ILE A 261 2.98 10.49 -14.79
CA ILE A 261 1.68 11.13 -14.90
C ILE A 261 0.89 10.34 -15.94
N ASP A 262 -0.26 9.81 -15.54
CA ASP A 262 -1.12 9.00 -16.41
C ASP A 262 -1.97 9.86 -17.37
N ALA A 263 -2.75 9.22 -18.24
CA ALA A 263 -3.69 9.87 -19.16
C ALA A 263 -4.74 10.78 -18.46
N ASP A 264 -5.02 10.55 -17.18
CA ASP A 264 -5.95 11.34 -16.38
C ASP A 264 -5.25 12.50 -15.65
N GLY A 265 -3.94 12.68 -15.87
CA GLY A 265 -3.12 13.71 -15.23
C GLY A 265 -2.79 13.39 -13.78
N ARG A 266 -3.05 12.17 -13.30
CA ARG A 266 -2.78 11.74 -11.93
C ARG A 266 -1.37 11.24 -11.81
N LYS A 267 -0.79 11.50 -10.65
CA LYS A 267 0.60 11.15 -10.32
C LYS A 267 0.65 9.75 -9.75
N GLU A 268 1.57 8.94 -10.24
CA GLU A 268 1.78 7.59 -9.76
C GLU A 268 3.29 7.29 -9.63
N LEU A 269 3.68 6.71 -8.50
CA LEU A 269 5.00 6.11 -8.38
C LEU A 269 5.04 4.82 -9.21
N VAL A 270 5.77 4.82 -10.33
CA VAL A 270 5.81 3.72 -11.29
C VAL A 270 6.82 2.66 -10.88
N HIS A 271 8.02 3.09 -10.47
CA HIS A 271 9.14 2.22 -10.16
C HIS A 271 9.99 2.75 -8.99
N LEU A 272 10.52 1.80 -8.21
CA LEU A 272 11.50 2.02 -7.17
C LEU A 272 12.52 0.88 -7.23
N GLU A 273 13.79 1.24 -7.40
CA GLU A 273 14.88 0.28 -7.43
C GLU A 273 16.13 0.90 -6.85
N MET A 274 16.84 0.13 -6.05
CA MET A 274 18.13 0.50 -5.50
C MET A 274 19.19 -0.23 -6.30
N ARG A 275 20.26 0.47 -6.67
CA ARG A 275 21.33 -0.13 -7.49
C ARG A 275 22.71 0.09 -6.89
N GLY A 276 23.64 -0.75 -7.32
CA GLY A 276 25.06 -0.63 -7.01
C GLY A 276 25.73 0.51 -7.78
N ALA A 277 27.05 0.65 -7.60
CA ALA A 277 27.83 1.81 -8.05
C ALA A 277 28.03 1.94 -9.58
N CYS A 278 27.66 0.96 -10.40
CA CYS A 278 27.80 1.04 -11.85
C CYS A 278 26.46 1.32 -12.53
N GLU A 279 26.38 2.49 -13.16
CA GLU A 279 25.29 2.90 -14.04
C GLU A 279 25.66 2.54 -15.48
N SER A 280 25.11 1.47 -16.04
CA SER A 280 25.33 1.12 -17.45
C SER A 280 24.09 1.36 -18.30
N LYS A 281 24.28 1.55 -19.61
CA LYS A 281 23.17 1.59 -20.58
C LYS A 281 22.28 0.35 -20.49
N GLN A 282 22.89 -0.82 -20.29
CA GLN A 282 22.17 -2.10 -20.18
C GLN A 282 21.20 -2.10 -18.99
N ASP A 283 21.57 -1.42 -17.92
CA ASP A 283 20.75 -1.34 -16.72
C ASP A 283 19.46 -0.57 -16.97
N TRP A 284 19.55 0.55 -17.68
CA TRP A 284 18.38 1.33 -18.06
C TRP A 284 17.50 0.59 -19.06
N VAL A 285 18.09 -0.14 -20.02
CA VAL A 285 17.34 -1.04 -20.91
C VAL A 285 16.54 -2.05 -20.09
N ASN A 286 17.15 -2.70 -19.10
CA ASN A 286 16.47 -3.67 -18.24
C ASN A 286 15.33 -3.03 -17.42
N ILE A 287 15.52 -1.80 -16.92
CA ILE A 287 14.45 -1.07 -16.21
C ILE A 287 13.29 -0.80 -17.15
N PHE A 288 13.55 -0.22 -18.32
CA PHE A 288 12.50 0.13 -19.28
C PHE A 288 11.77 -1.10 -19.84
N ASP A 289 12.49 -2.19 -20.09
CA ASP A 289 11.92 -3.49 -20.48
C ASP A 289 11.06 -4.10 -19.34
N GLY A 290 11.52 -3.96 -18.09
CA GLY A 290 10.75 -4.28 -16.90
C GLY A 290 9.44 -3.48 -16.80
N LEU A 291 9.44 -2.20 -17.18
CA LEU A 291 8.20 -1.40 -17.24
C LEU A 291 7.29 -1.89 -18.38
N ARG A 292 7.87 -2.20 -19.54
CA ARG A 292 7.12 -2.68 -20.71
C ARG A 292 6.44 -4.01 -20.46
N SER A 293 7.15 -4.97 -19.87
CA SER A 293 6.60 -6.28 -19.50
C SER A 293 5.50 -6.20 -18.43
N ARG A 294 5.46 -5.11 -17.66
CA ARG A 294 4.38 -4.78 -16.73
C ARG A 294 3.20 -4.07 -17.39
N GLY A 295 3.19 -3.93 -18.71
CA GLY A 295 2.07 -3.36 -19.47
C GLY A 295 2.22 -1.88 -19.81
N LEU A 296 3.37 -1.24 -19.58
CA LEU A 296 3.63 0.11 -20.10
C LEU A 296 3.92 0.03 -21.61
N GLU A 297 2.98 0.46 -22.43
CA GLU A 297 3.10 0.37 -23.90
C GLU A 297 3.79 1.60 -24.48
N GLU A 298 3.36 2.81 -24.06
CA GLU A 298 3.78 4.06 -24.69
C GLU A 298 4.12 5.17 -23.68
N LEU A 299 5.10 6.00 -24.05
CA LEU A 299 5.63 7.13 -23.29
C LEU A 299 5.91 8.29 -24.24
N LEU A 300 5.52 9.52 -23.86
CA LEU A 300 5.80 10.71 -24.68
C LEU A 300 7.05 11.47 -24.21
N PHE A 301 7.10 11.83 -22.93
CA PHE A 301 8.14 12.70 -22.39
C PHE A 301 8.79 12.12 -21.14
N VAL A 302 10.11 12.07 -21.12
CA VAL A 302 10.90 11.62 -19.97
C VAL A 302 11.83 12.73 -19.50
N SER A 303 11.65 13.21 -18.27
CA SER A 303 12.50 14.21 -17.63
C SER A 303 13.43 13.56 -16.60
N MET A 304 14.74 13.77 -16.74
CA MET A 304 15.75 13.07 -15.93
C MET A 304 16.89 13.99 -15.48
N ASP A 305 17.51 13.66 -14.34
CA ASP A 305 18.88 14.09 -14.12
C ASP A 305 19.77 13.35 -15.14
N GLY A 306 20.77 14.01 -15.71
CA GLY A 306 21.51 13.62 -16.92
C GLY A 306 22.55 12.56 -16.60
N VAL A 307 22.03 11.50 -16.01
CA VAL A 307 22.63 10.22 -15.75
C VAL A 307 22.92 9.59 -17.10
N THR A 308 24.14 9.09 -17.24
CA THR A 308 24.60 8.47 -18.48
C THR A 308 23.81 7.20 -18.76
N GLY A 309 23.47 6.97 -20.03
CA GLY A 309 22.82 5.74 -20.48
C GLY A 309 21.30 5.70 -20.36
N VAL A 310 20.64 6.63 -19.65
CA VAL A 310 19.16 6.67 -19.57
C VAL A 310 18.56 6.97 -20.95
N ALA A 311 19.02 8.02 -21.63
CA ALA A 311 18.48 8.41 -22.93
C ALA A 311 18.72 7.32 -23.99
N ASP A 312 19.90 6.71 -23.98
CA ASP A 312 20.23 5.61 -24.88
C ASP A 312 19.42 4.35 -24.59
N GLY A 313 19.15 4.05 -23.31
CA GLY A 313 18.31 2.92 -22.91
C GLY A 313 16.84 3.15 -23.26
N LEU A 314 16.35 4.37 -23.07
CA LEU A 314 14.98 4.75 -23.41
C LEU A 314 14.73 4.59 -24.90
N LYS A 315 15.63 5.09 -25.75
CA LYS A 315 15.48 5.04 -27.22
C LYS A 315 15.40 3.60 -27.77
N VAL A 316 15.95 2.61 -27.06
CA VAL A 316 15.88 1.20 -27.44
C VAL A 316 14.49 0.61 -27.19
N ILE A 317 13.84 0.99 -26.08
CA ILE A 317 12.54 0.40 -25.67
C ILE A 317 11.35 1.25 -26.13
N TYR A 318 11.46 2.58 -26.01
CA TYR A 318 10.43 3.57 -26.37
C TYR A 318 11.01 4.59 -27.35
N PRO A 319 11.17 4.24 -28.65
CA PRO A 319 11.84 5.09 -29.64
C PRO A 319 11.11 6.41 -29.91
N ASN A 320 9.80 6.46 -29.68
CA ASN A 320 8.97 7.65 -29.86
C ASN A 320 9.04 8.63 -28.67
N ALA A 321 9.60 8.20 -27.53
CA ALA A 321 9.68 9.03 -26.34
C ALA A 321 10.80 10.07 -26.45
N ARG A 322 10.48 11.34 -26.17
CA ARG A 322 11.46 12.43 -26.11
C ARG A 322 12.03 12.59 -24.70
N THR A 323 13.34 12.77 -24.60
CA THR A 323 14.04 13.00 -23.35
C THR A 323 14.31 14.47 -23.11
N PHE A 324 14.09 14.92 -21.87
CA PHE A 324 14.44 16.26 -21.40
C PHE A 324 15.37 16.21 -20.21
N ARG A 325 16.33 17.13 -20.16
CA ARG A 325 17.14 17.36 -18.96
C ARG A 325 16.31 18.10 -17.93
N CYS A 326 16.36 17.62 -16.70
CA CYS A 326 15.69 18.29 -15.59
C CYS A 326 16.29 19.68 -15.34
N ILE A 327 15.54 20.74 -15.64
CA ILE A 327 15.96 22.14 -15.47
C ILE A 327 16.32 22.45 -14.02
N VAL A 328 15.63 21.89 -13.02
CA VAL A 328 15.97 22.17 -11.61
C VAL A 328 17.31 21.56 -11.20
N HIS A 329 17.69 20.41 -11.77
CA HIS A 329 19.04 19.89 -11.60
C HIS A 329 20.08 20.81 -12.26
N MET A 330 19.79 21.39 -13.43
CA MET A 330 20.65 22.40 -14.07
C MET A 330 20.78 23.67 -13.21
N ILE A 331 19.67 24.18 -12.66
CA ILE A 331 19.65 25.32 -11.75
C ILE A 331 20.54 25.04 -10.54
N ARG A 332 20.31 23.92 -9.83
CA ARG A 332 21.08 23.52 -8.66
C ARG A 332 22.57 23.38 -8.96
N ASN A 333 22.94 22.82 -10.13
CA ASN A 333 24.34 22.70 -10.53
C ASN A 333 24.97 24.07 -10.76
N SER A 334 24.30 24.96 -11.49
CA SER A 334 24.79 26.31 -11.74
C SER A 334 24.94 27.14 -10.45
N CYS A 335 24.01 27.01 -9.50
CA CYS A 335 24.05 27.72 -8.21
C CYS A 335 25.26 27.34 -7.33
N ARG A 336 25.96 26.23 -7.60
CA ARG A 336 27.21 25.87 -6.90
C ARG A 336 28.33 26.86 -7.19
N HIS A 337 28.27 27.54 -8.33
CA HIS A 337 29.25 28.55 -8.75
C HIS A 337 28.86 29.98 -8.35
N ILE A 338 27.71 30.15 -7.68
CA ILE A 338 27.14 31.46 -7.31
C ILE A 338 27.21 31.64 -5.80
N GLY A 339 27.63 32.82 -5.36
CA GLY A 339 27.68 33.20 -3.95
C GLY A 339 26.28 33.18 -3.32
N TYR A 340 26.18 32.78 -2.05
CA TYR A 340 24.89 32.56 -1.38
C TYR A 340 23.93 33.77 -1.47
N LYS A 341 24.46 35.00 -1.33
CA LYS A 341 23.68 36.25 -1.37
C LYS A 341 23.09 36.54 -2.77
N GLU A 342 23.80 36.12 -3.82
CA GLU A 342 23.46 36.40 -5.22
C GLU A 342 22.54 35.32 -5.82
N ARG A 343 22.42 34.14 -5.19
CA ARG A 343 21.62 33.02 -5.70
C ARG A 343 20.18 33.37 -6.02
N LYS A 344 19.54 34.25 -5.23
CA LYS A 344 18.16 34.66 -5.47
C LYS A 344 18.04 35.45 -6.77
N GLU A 345 18.97 36.36 -7.01
CA GLU A 345 19.01 37.18 -8.23
C GLU A 345 19.37 36.32 -9.44
N TRP A 346 20.40 35.48 -9.32
CA TRP A 346 20.77 34.49 -10.34
C TRP A 346 19.58 33.61 -10.76
N CYS A 347 18.85 33.03 -9.80
CA CYS A 347 17.68 32.22 -10.08
C CYS A 347 16.55 33.00 -10.77
N ALA A 348 16.43 34.30 -10.51
CA ALA A 348 15.46 35.16 -11.19
C ALA A 348 15.89 35.42 -12.65
N ASP A 349 17.18 35.69 -12.88
CA ASP A 349 17.72 36.00 -14.21
C ASP A 349 17.79 34.78 -15.15
N ILE A 350 17.98 33.56 -14.62
CA ILE A 350 17.94 32.33 -15.44
C ILE A 350 16.52 31.87 -15.75
N LYS A 351 15.50 32.35 -15.01
CA LYS A 351 14.12 31.88 -15.18
C LYS A 351 13.57 32.10 -16.60
N PRO A 352 13.78 33.27 -17.24
CA PRO A 352 13.39 33.51 -18.62
C PRO A 352 13.99 32.52 -19.63
N LEU A 353 15.15 31.89 -19.37
CA LEU A 353 15.74 30.93 -20.33
C LEU A 353 14.80 29.75 -20.63
N TYR A 354 13.96 29.34 -19.68
CA TYR A 354 13.03 28.22 -19.84
C TYR A 354 11.54 28.61 -19.68
N SER A 355 11.25 29.85 -19.29
CA SER A 355 9.87 30.35 -19.14
C SER A 355 9.42 31.35 -20.20
N SER A 356 10.31 31.76 -21.11
CA SER A 356 9.98 32.68 -22.22
C SER A 356 8.91 32.11 -23.14
N PRO A 357 8.15 32.94 -23.88
CA PRO A 357 7.10 32.46 -24.79
C PRO A 357 7.69 31.57 -25.90
N ASP A 358 8.76 32.02 -26.54
CA ASP A 358 9.41 31.40 -27.69
C ASP A 358 10.94 31.30 -27.52
N LEU A 359 11.57 30.55 -28.43
CA LEU A 359 13.01 30.30 -28.43
C LEU A 359 13.82 31.59 -28.62
N THR A 360 13.39 32.49 -29.51
CA THR A 360 14.05 33.78 -29.77
C THR A 360 14.14 34.63 -28.51
N SER A 361 13.06 34.70 -27.74
CA SER A 361 13.00 35.38 -26.46
C SER A 361 13.89 34.73 -25.40
N ALA A 362 14.04 33.40 -25.44
CA ALA A 362 14.93 32.66 -24.57
C ALA A 362 16.42 32.91 -24.89
N GLU A 363 16.77 32.96 -26.18
CA GLU A 363 18.12 33.33 -26.65
C GLU A 363 18.47 34.77 -26.28
N ALA A 364 17.53 35.70 -26.41
CA ALA A 364 17.71 37.08 -25.95
C ALA A 364 17.97 37.14 -24.44
N ALA A 365 17.24 36.33 -23.66
CA ALA A 365 17.47 36.21 -22.22
C ALA A 365 18.84 35.58 -21.89
N LEU A 366 19.30 34.60 -22.66
CA LEU A 366 20.64 34.03 -22.50
C LEU A 366 21.72 35.10 -22.73
N ARG A 367 21.60 35.91 -23.79
CA ARG A 367 22.51 37.04 -24.05
C ARG A 367 22.51 38.07 -22.91
N ALA A 368 21.34 38.37 -22.36
CA ALA A 368 21.23 39.27 -21.21
C ALA A 368 21.90 38.68 -19.96
N LEU A 369 21.72 37.38 -19.70
CA LEU A 369 22.38 36.66 -18.62
C LEU A 369 23.91 36.69 -18.78
N GLU A 370 24.41 36.44 -19.99
CA GLU A 370 25.85 36.54 -20.30
C GLU A 370 26.39 37.94 -20.00
N ASN A 371 25.75 38.98 -20.51
CA ASN A 371 26.20 40.36 -20.32
C ASN A 371 26.27 40.75 -18.83
N LYS A 372 25.32 40.28 -18.02
CA LYS A 372 25.25 40.60 -16.59
C LYS A 372 26.24 39.81 -15.74
N TRP A 373 26.37 38.50 -15.96
CA TRP A 373 27.06 37.59 -15.04
C TRP A 373 28.42 37.09 -15.51
N LYS A 374 28.80 37.32 -16.77
CA LYS A 374 30.06 36.75 -17.32
C LYS A 374 31.31 37.27 -16.63
N ALA A 375 31.30 38.53 -16.17
CA ALA A 375 32.44 39.12 -15.47
C ALA A 375 32.60 38.57 -14.04
N SER A 376 31.49 38.45 -13.29
CA SER A 376 31.51 38.00 -11.89
C SER A 376 31.54 36.48 -11.76
N ASN A 377 30.75 35.74 -12.55
CA ASN A 377 30.55 34.30 -12.41
C ASN A 377 30.66 33.57 -13.78
N PRO A 378 31.84 33.60 -14.44
CA PRO A 378 32.03 33.05 -15.80
C PRO A 378 31.73 31.54 -15.89
N ALA A 379 32.00 30.77 -14.84
CA ALA A 379 31.75 29.32 -14.83
C ALA A 379 30.25 28.97 -14.92
N ALA A 380 29.40 29.71 -14.19
CA ALA A 380 27.96 29.49 -14.19
C ALA A 380 27.34 29.85 -15.55
N VAL A 381 27.78 30.97 -16.13
CA VAL A 381 27.37 31.40 -17.47
C VAL A 381 27.79 30.38 -18.52
N LYS A 382 29.07 29.96 -18.53
CA LYS A 382 29.58 28.95 -19.47
C LYS A 382 28.81 27.63 -19.37
N PHE A 383 28.38 27.24 -18.16
CA PHE A 383 27.53 26.08 -17.97
C PHE A 383 26.20 26.23 -18.72
N TRP A 384 25.48 27.36 -18.59
CA TRP A 384 24.21 27.54 -19.30
C TRP A 384 24.39 27.65 -20.81
N VAL A 385 25.37 28.45 -21.28
CA VAL A 385 25.64 28.63 -22.71
C VAL A 385 25.94 27.29 -23.40
N ARG A 386 26.84 26.48 -22.82
CA ARG A 386 27.20 25.17 -23.39
C ARG A 386 26.01 24.22 -23.49
N ASN A 387 25.09 24.31 -22.54
CA ASN A 387 23.99 23.36 -22.37
C ASN A 387 22.66 23.88 -22.95
N PHE A 388 22.62 25.11 -23.47
CA PHE A 388 21.37 25.75 -23.88
C PHE A 388 20.77 25.06 -25.10
N ASP A 389 21.53 24.90 -26.17
CA ASP A 389 21.04 24.31 -27.43
C ASP A 389 20.62 22.84 -27.26
N GLU A 390 21.36 22.09 -26.43
CA GLU A 390 21.10 20.67 -26.22
C GLU A 390 19.93 20.40 -25.25
N PHE A 391 19.78 21.22 -24.20
CA PHE A 391 18.87 20.89 -23.09
C PHE A 391 17.76 21.91 -22.83
N VAL A 392 17.94 23.18 -23.22
CA VAL A 392 16.95 24.24 -22.99
C VAL A 392 16.14 24.52 -24.26
N ALA A 393 16.80 24.67 -25.41
CA ALA A 393 16.14 24.94 -26.68
C ALA A 393 15.07 23.87 -27.05
N PRO A 394 15.28 22.56 -26.82
CA PRO A 394 14.27 21.54 -27.14
C PRO A 394 12.95 21.71 -26.36
N LEU A 395 12.96 22.37 -25.19
CA LEU A 395 11.73 22.65 -24.44
C LEU A 395 10.76 23.57 -25.20
N TYR A 396 11.24 24.33 -26.18
CA TYR A 396 10.43 25.21 -27.02
C TYR A 396 9.80 24.48 -28.22
N SER A 397 10.08 23.19 -28.40
CA SER A 397 9.36 22.33 -29.36
C SER A 397 7.96 21.94 -28.90
N VAL A 398 7.64 22.20 -27.63
CA VAL A 398 6.33 21.92 -27.03
C VAL A 398 5.71 23.22 -26.51
N THR A 399 4.39 23.19 -26.31
CA THR A 399 3.63 24.35 -25.81
C THR A 399 4.08 24.78 -24.42
N SER A 400 3.79 26.03 -24.05
CA SER A 400 4.13 26.57 -22.73
C SER A 400 3.50 25.78 -21.56
N SER A 401 2.29 25.22 -21.74
CA SER A 401 1.64 24.45 -20.67
C SER A 401 2.31 23.08 -20.46
N ILE A 402 2.64 22.36 -21.55
CA ILE A 402 3.40 21.10 -21.51
C ILE A 402 4.80 21.34 -20.97
N ARG A 403 5.49 22.37 -21.48
CA ARG A 403 6.82 22.78 -21.02
C ARG A 403 6.86 23.01 -19.51
N LYS A 404 5.83 23.65 -18.96
CA LYS A 404 5.68 23.86 -17.52
C LYS A 404 5.59 22.55 -16.74
N VAL A 405 4.90 21.53 -17.24
CA VAL A 405 4.92 20.21 -16.60
C VAL A 405 6.34 19.64 -16.55
N ILE A 406 7.08 19.72 -17.67
CA ILE A 406 8.43 19.16 -17.81
C ILE A 406 9.45 19.83 -16.87
N TYR A 407 9.48 21.18 -16.82
CA TYR A 407 10.46 21.88 -16.00
C TYR A 407 10.04 22.05 -14.54
N THR A 408 8.75 21.90 -14.19
CA THR A 408 8.35 21.94 -12.77
C THR A 408 8.67 20.62 -12.11
N THR A 409 9.54 20.65 -11.10
CA THR A 409 9.89 19.47 -10.32
C THR A 409 9.04 19.30 -9.07
N ASN A 410 8.03 20.15 -8.83
CA ASN A 410 7.21 20.10 -7.62
C ASN A 410 6.67 18.70 -7.32
N ALA A 411 6.30 17.92 -8.34
CA ALA A 411 5.79 16.56 -8.16
C ALA A 411 6.90 15.61 -7.64
N VAL A 412 8.04 15.58 -8.31
CA VAL A 412 9.19 14.72 -7.98
C VAL A 412 9.86 15.17 -6.69
N GLU A 413 10.04 16.48 -6.48
CA GLU A 413 10.63 17.04 -5.27
C GLU A 413 9.75 16.84 -4.04
N SER A 414 8.43 16.96 -4.18
CA SER A 414 7.51 16.65 -3.09
C SER A 414 7.58 15.17 -2.72
N LEU A 415 7.63 14.28 -3.72
CA LEU A 415 7.84 12.85 -3.49
C LEU A 415 9.19 12.60 -2.80
N ASN A 416 10.27 13.15 -3.32
CA ASN A 416 11.62 12.95 -2.81
C ASN A 416 11.80 13.53 -1.41
N SER A 417 11.23 14.70 -1.13
CA SER A 417 11.19 15.27 0.23
C SER A 417 10.44 14.34 1.19
N SER A 418 9.34 13.74 0.74
CA SER A 418 8.56 12.80 1.53
C SER A 418 9.28 11.48 1.75
N LEU A 419 10.01 10.96 0.76
CA LEU A 419 10.82 9.75 0.90
C LEU A 419 12.02 9.97 1.82
N ARG A 420 12.63 11.16 1.80
CA ARG A 420 13.75 11.52 2.71
C ARG A 420 13.38 11.37 4.19
N THR A 421 12.11 11.59 4.57
CA THR A 421 11.70 11.49 5.98
C THR A 421 11.81 10.07 6.55
N VAL A 422 11.69 9.05 5.71
CA VAL A 422 11.79 7.64 6.13
C VAL A 422 13.19 7.06 5.95
N VAL A 423 14.00 7.58 5.01
CA VAL A 423 15.32 7.00 4.71
C VAL A 423 16.51 7.67 5.39
N GLN A 424 16.34 8.86 5.99
CA GLN A 424 17.44 9.58 6.63
C GLN A 424 17.72 9.20 8.09
N LYS A 425 16.82 8.47 8.75
CA LYS A 425 16.86 8.26 10.21
C LYS A 425 17.70 7.07 10.69
N GLY A 426 18.29 6.30 9.79
CA GLY A 426 19.14 5.16 10.15
C GLY A 426 19.91 4.61 8.96
N ALA A 427 21.02 3.93 9.23
CA ALA A 427 21.74 3.16 8.22
C ALA A 427 21.07 1.80 8.09
N TYR A 428 20.42 1.56 6.95
CA TYR A 428 19.78 0.28 6.65
C TYR A 428 20.83 -0.75 6.26
N SER A 429 20.68 -1.99 6.70
CA SER A 429 21.53 -3.13 6.30
C SER A 429 20.90 -3.97 5.17
N SER A 430 19.65 -3.70 4.80
CA SER A 430 18.91 -4.44 3.78
C SER A 430 18.25 -3.48 2.79
N GLU A 431 18.47 -3.75 1.50
CA GLU A 431 17.83 -3.03 0.40
C GLU A 431 16.30 -3.17 0.45
N LYS A 432 15.82 -4.41 0.69
CA LYS A 432 14.39 -4.72 0.80
C LYS A 432 13.72 -3.86 1.85
N ALA A 433 14.41 -3.59 2.97
CA ALA A 433 13.89 -2.75 4.05
C ALA A 433 13.78 -1.27 3.64
N ILE A 434 14.76 -0.73 2.90
CA ILE A 434 14.69 0.65 2.37
C ILE A 434 13.49 0.79 1.44
N LEU A 435 13.40 -0.08 0.43
CA LEU A 435 12.36 -0.02 -0.60
C LEU A 435 10.97 -0.21 0.00
N THR A 436 10.85 -1.11 0.98
CA THR A 436 9.65 -1.32 1.80
C THR A 436 9.22 -0.03 2.51
N SER A 437 10.12 0.63 3.24
CA SER A 437 9.82 1.89 3.94
C SER A 437 9.41 3.00 2.97
N MET A 438 10.08 3.11 1.82
CA MET A 438 9.74 4.06 0.77
C MET A 438 8.34 3.80 0.20
N LEU A 439 8.02 2.55 -0.14
CA LEU A 439 6.72 2.17 -0.66
C LEU A 439 5.62 2.44 0.37
N LEU A 440 5.85 2.07 1.62
CA LEU A 440 4.92 2.30 2.72
C LEU A 440 4.62 3.80 2.91
N ARG A 441 5.64 4.65 2.79
CA ARG A 441 5.49 6.11 2.79
C ARG A 441 4.59 6.58 1.64
N CYS A 442 4.76 6.02 0.45
CA CYS A 442 3.92 6.34 -0.70
C CYS A 442 2.47 5.91 -0.53
N GLU A 443 2.24 4.68 -0.07
CA GLU A 443 0.89 4.12 0.08
C GLU A 443 0.09 4.77 1.21
N LYS A 444 0.69 4.96 2.38
CA LYS A 444 -0.03 5.48 3.57
C LYS A 444 0.16 6.98 3.78
N GLY A 445 1.32 7.53 3.45
CA GLY A 445 1.64 8.94 3.70
C GLY A 445 1.25 9.89 2.57
N LEU A 446 1.39 9.46 1.31
CA LEU A 446 1.18 10.33 0.14
C LEU A 446 -0.13 10.05 -0.62
N ALA A 447 -0.64 8.81 -0.61
CA ALA A 447 -1.75 8.42 -1.46
C ALA A 447 -3.02 9.26 -1.27
N SER A 448 -3.31 9.70 -0.04
CA SER A 448 -4.49 10.51 0.29
C SER A 448 -4.49 11.89 -0.38
N ASN A 449 -3.31 12.50 -0.56
CA ASN A 449 -3.17 13.86 -1.09
C ASN A 449 -2.70 13.90 -2.54
N TRP A 450 -1.94 12.89 -2.97
CA TRP A 450 -1.19 12.93 -4.23
C TRP A 450 -1.89 12.23 -5.40
N ARG A 451 -2.61 11.14 -5.15
CA ARG A 451 -3.33 10.37 -6.18
C ARG A 451 -4.72 10.91 -6.52
N ARG A 452 -5.29 11.76 -5.64
CA ARG A 452 -6.66 12.25 -5.78
C ARG A 452 -6.81 13.42 -6.76
N ARG A 453 -5.75 14.20 -6.99
CA ARG A 453 -5.83 15.41 -7.83
C ARG A 453 -4.93 15.25 -9.05
N ALA A 454 -5.54 15.45 -10.22
CA ALA A 454 -4.79 15.65 -11.45
C ALA A 454 -3.89 16.89 -11.33
N ILE A 455 -2.87 16.96 -12.17
CA ILE A 455 -2.07 18.18 -12.26
C ILE A 455 -2.93 19.38 -12.70
N PRO A 456 -2.62 20.60 -12.23
CA PRO A 456 -3.39 21.78 -12.60
C PRO A 456 -3.42 21.97 -14.12
N ASN A 457 -4.57 22.39 -14.65
CA ASN A 457 -4.81 22.63 -16.08
C ASN A 457 -4.63 21.39 -16.97
N TRP A 458 -4.88 20.19 -16.43
CA TRP A 458 -4.73 18.94 -17.20
C TRP A 458 -5.55 18.92 -18.49
N THR A 459 -6.80 19.39 -18.48
CA THR A 459 -7.66 19.43 -19.68
C THR A 459 -6.98 20.17 -20.83
N LYS A 460 -6.43 21.36 -20.56
CA LYS A 460 -5.69 22.15 -21.55
C LYS A 460 -4.42 21.42 -22.02
N ILE A 461 -3.70 20.78 -21.10
CA ILE A 461 -2.48 20.04 -21.44
C ILE A 461 -2.83 18.85 -22.34
N ARG A 462 -3.92 18.13 -22.06
CA ARG A 462 -4.41 17.02 -22.88
C ARG A 462 -4.75 17.47 -24.30
N GLU A 463 -5.49 18.58 -24.45
CA GLU A 463 -5.79 19.15 -25.77
C GLU A 463 -4.51 19.55 -26.52
N GLU A 464 -3.56 20.19 -25.83
CA GLU A 464 -2.26 20.55 -26.41
C GLU A 464 -1.41 19.32 -26.78
N LEU A 465 -1.53 18.21 -26.06
CA LEU A 465 -0.85 16.94 -26.40
C LEU A 465 -1.44 16.31 -27.66
N MET A 466 -2.76 16.31 -27.78
CA MET A 466 -3.48 15.78 -28.95
C MET A 466 -3.20 16.60 -30.21
N ALA A 467 -2.94 17.90 -30.06
CA ALA A 467 -2.60 18.79 -31.18
C ALA A 467 -1.16 18.61 -31.71
N ILE A 468 -0.32 17.80 -31.05
CA ILE A 468 1.02 17.48 -31.56
C ILE A 468 0.89 16.33 -32.55
N GLU A 469 1.10 16.61 -33.83
CA GLU A 469 0.95 15.66 -34.95
C GLU A 469 1.66 14.32 -34.69
N GLU A 470 2.88 14.35 -34.14
CA GLU A 470 3.65 13.14 -33.81
C GLU A 470 3.00 12.22 -32.76
N TYR A 471 2.13 12.77 -31.91
CA TYR A 471 1.52 12.06 -30.78
C TYR A 471 0.01 11.97 -30.87
N GLU A 472 -0.61 12.52 -31.92
CA GLU A 472 -2.06 12.58 -32.09
C GLU A 472 -2.70 11.18 -32.01
N GLU A 473 -2.22 10.24 -32.82
CA GLU A 473 -2.75 8.86 -32.85
C GLU A 473 -2.60 8.14 -31.49
N LEU A 474 -1.48 8.36 -30.79
CA LEU A 474 -1.24 7.79 -29.46
C LEU A 474 -2.19 8.41 -28.43
N CYS A 475 -2.38 9.73 -28.47
CA CYS A 475 -3.27 10.42 -27.55
C CYS A 475 -4.73 10.00 -27.78
N ILE A 476 -5.18 9.88 -29.03
CA ILE A 476 -6.53 9.39 -29.36
C ILE A 476 -6.72 7.97 -28.81
N ARG A 477 -5.76 7.06 -29.06
CA ARG A 477 -5.86 5.66 -28.61
C ARG A 477 -5.98 5.54 -27.09
N TYR A 478 -5.13 6.24 -26.34
CA TYR A 478 -4.97 6.02 -24.90
C TYR A 478 -5.64 7.06 -24.01
N MET A 479 -6.01 8.24 -24.52
CA MET A 479 -6.68 9.28 -23.75
C MET A 479 -8.16 9.46 -24.11
N ASP A 480 -8.61 9.15 -25.33
CA ASP A 480 -10.03 9.27 -25.70
C ASP A 480 -10.85 8.02 -25.38
N SER A 481 -10.21 6.88 -25.17
CA SER A 481 -10.86 5.63 -24.74
C SER A 481 -11.47 5.67 -23.33
N THR A 482 -11.31 6.77 -22.58
CA THR A 482 -12.00 7.03 -21.30
C THR A 482 -13.24 7.91 -21.43
N GLY A 483 -13.69 8.21 -22.66
CA GLY A 483 -14.87 9.03 -22.94
C GLY A 483 -16.05 8.27 -23.52
N CYS A 484 -16.68 7.39 -22.73
CA CYS A 484 -18.12 7.11 -22.80
C CYS A 484 -18.65 6.73 -21.42
#